data_AF-A0A1G0RFC5-F1
#
_entry.id   AF-A0A1G0RFC5-F1
#
_cell.length_a   1.000
_cell.length_b   1.000
_cell.length_c   1.000
_cell.angle_alpha   90.00
_cell.angle_beta   90.00
_cell.angle_gamma   90.00
#
_symmetry.space_group_name_H-M   'P 1'
#
loop_
_entity.id
_entity.type
_entity.pdbx_description
1 polymer ?
#
loop_
_entity_poly.entity_id
_entity_poly.type
_entity_poly.pdbx_seq_one_letter_code
_entity_poly.pdbx_strand_id
1 'polypeptide(L)'
;MFLASCENSVEKNVVKCDNEVILDTATSNHGIYDQLICDTAWIDGDCLRAKISYEGDFPVPILDLVWDGNVMESYPQQVRLKLCFFDIDNGADTMHIEIAYDISILRVGGTNNTVIIHLDRWKQQLLYHY
;
A
#
# COMPACT_ATOMS: atom_id res chain seq x y z
N MET A 1 33.06 -9.06 35.44
CA MET A 1 32.98 -10.08 34.38
C MET A 1 31.76 -9.74 33.54
N PHE A 2 31.97 -9.02 32.44
CA PHE A 2 30.90 -8.62 31.53
C PHE A 2 30.76 -9.72 30.48
N LEU A 3 29.56 -10.27 30.33
CA LEU A 3 29.17 -11.01 29.13
C LEU A 3 28.09 -10.18 28.45
N ALA A 4 28.52 -9.33 27.52
CA ALA A 4 27.63 -8.77 26.52
C ALA A 4 27.39 -9.86 25.47
N SER A 5 26.18 -10.44 25.47
CA SER A 5 25.73 -11.27 24.36
C SER A 5 25.16 -10.33 23.30
N CYS A 6 25.87 -10.19 22.19
CA CYS A 6 25.38 -9.53 21.00
C CYS A 6 24.48 -10.54 20.28
N GLU A 7 23.17 -10.45 20.45
CA GLU A 7 22.25 -11.18 19.59
C GLU A 7 22.31 -10.53 18.20
N ASN A 8 22.84 -11.28 17.24
CA ASN A 8 22.77 -10.99 15.82
C ASN A 8 21.29 -10.90 15.41
N SER A 9 20.72 -9.70 15.40
CA SER A 9 19.51 -9.44 14.65
C SER A 9 19.87 -9.51 13.18
N VAL A 10 19.51 -10.63 12.54
CA VAL A 10 19.34 -10.66 11.09
C VAL A 10 18.37 -9.53 10.77
N GLU A 11 18.87 -8.41 10.25
CA GLU A 11 18.05 -7.36 9.66
C GLU A 11 17.32 -8.00 8.48
N LYS A 12 16.16 -8.60 8.75
CA LYS A 12 15.13 -8.71 7.73
C LYS A 12 14.93 -7.27 7.26
N ASN A 13 15.04 -7.05 5.96
CA ASN A 13 14.71 -5.78 5.34
C ASN A 13 13.20 -5.58 5.53
N VAL A 14 12.80 -5.13 6.71
CA VAL A 14 11.41 -4.93 7.09
C VAL A 14 10.99 -3.61 6.46
N VAL A 15 10.10 -3.68 5.48
CA VAL A 15 9.48 -2.49 4.90
C VAL A 15 8.74 -1.76 6.02
N LYS A 16 9.18 -0.53 6.28
CA LYS A 16 8.61 0.35 7.31
C LYS A 16 7.27 0.88 6.83
N CYS A 17 6.39 1.16 7.79
CA CYS A 17 5.11 1.78 7.50
C CYS A 17 5.21 3.29 7.62
N ASP A 18 5.95 3.91 6.71
CA ASP A 18 6.26 5.34 6.72
C ASP A 18 5.87 6.05 5.43
N ASN A 19 5.40 5.32 4.41
CA ASN A 19 4.82 5.94 3.22
C ASN A 19 3.38 6.41 3.52
N GLU A 20 3.07 7.64 3.14
CA GLU A 20 1.75 8.21 3.34
C GLU A 20 0.83 7.88 2.17
N VAL A 21 -0.47 7.71 2.45
CA VAL A 21 -1.50 7.73 1.40
C VAL A 21 -1.67 9.15 0.88
N ILE A 22 -1.53 9.34 -0.42
CA ILE A 22 -1.74 10.63 -1.08
C ILE A 22 -3.24 10.88 -1.22
N LEU A 23 -3.73 11.92 -0.55
CA LEU A 23 -5.08 12.46 -0.79
C LEU A 23 -5.05 13.29 -2.07
N ASP A 24 -5.65 12.78 -3.14
CA ASP A 24 -5.78 13.48 -4.41
C ASP A 24 -7.24 13.60 -4.83
N THR A 25 -7.83 14.74 -4.47
CA THR A 25 -9.21 15.08 -4.84
C THR A 25 -9.31 15.62 -6.27
N ALA A 26 -8.18 15.91 -6.91
CA ALA A 26 -8.14 16.26 -8.33
C ALA A 26 -7.98 14.96 -9.13
N THR A 27 -8.55 14.87 -10.32
CA THR A 27 -8.32 13.74 -11.23
C THR A 27 -6.91 13.83 -11.85
N SER A 28 -5.87 13.92 -11.03
CA SER A 28 -4.49 13.85 -11.52
C SER A 28 -4.30 12.47 -12.13
N ASN A 29 -3.93 12.44 -13.40
CA ASN A 29 -3.50 11.21 -14.07
C ASN A 29 -2.12 10.82 -13.52
N HIS A 30 -2.10 10.29 -12.30
CA HIS A 30 -0.97 9.48 -11.85
C HIS A 30 -0.86 8.28 -12.79
N GLY A 31 0.35 8.09 -13.34
CA GLY A 31 0.65 7.09 -14.37
C GLY A 31 0.00 5.75 -14.06
N ILE A 32 -0.75 5.23 -15.03
CA ILE A 32 -1.35 3.90 -14.95
C ILE A 32 -0.56 3.05 -15.94
N TYR A 33 0.38 2.24 -15.44
CA TYR A 33 1.02 1.22 -16.27
C TYR A 33 0.32 -0.11 -16.06
N ASP A 34 0.09 -0.83 -17.16
CA ASP A 34 -0.72 -2.04 -17.18
C ASP A 34 0.03 -3.29 -16.66
N GLN A 35 1.31 -3.16 -16.35
CA GLN A 35 2.21 -4.26 -16.01
C GLN A 35 2.36 -4.50 -14.49
N LEU A 36 1.65 -3.75 -13.63
CA LEU A 36 1.64 -4.01 -12.20
C LEU A 36 0.50 -4.96 -11.78
N ILE A 37 0.87 -5.96 -10.99
CA ILE A 37 -0.01 -6.94 -10.35
C ILE A 37 0.19 -6.87 -8.83
N CYS A 38 -0.92 -6.79 -8.08
CA CYS A 38 -0.91 -6.99 -6.63
C CYS A 38 -1.06 -8.48 -6.33
N ASP A 39 -0.02 -9.11 -5.81
CA ASP A 39 -0.01 -10.55 -5.51
C ASP A 39 -0.74 -10.87 -4.22
N THR A 40 -0.49 -10.07 -3.18
CA THR A 40 -1.12 -10.18 -1.87
C THR A 40 -1.18 -8.82 -1.21
N ALA A 41 -2.27 -8.53 -0.50
CA ALA A 41 -2.38 -7.36 0.37
C ALA A 41 -2.96 -7.76 1.72
N TRP A 42 -2.51 -7.10 2.79
CA TRP A 42 -2.99 -7.32 4.15
C TRP A 42 -2.84 -6.06 4.99
N ILE A 43 -3.53 -6.02 6.12
CA ILE A 43 -3.48 -4.90 7.06
C ILE A 43 -2.84 -5.37 8.37
N ASP A 44 -1.91 -4.58 8.88
CA ASP A 44 -1.26 -4.76 10.18
C ASP A 44 -1.32 -3.43 10.95
N GLY A 45 -2.30 -3.31 11.87
CA GLY A 45 -2.63 -2.05 12.52
C GLY A 45 -3.09 -0.99 11.51
N ASP A 46 -2.47 0.18 11.53
CA ASP A 46 -2.71 1.25 10.55
C ASP A 46 -1.89 1.10 9.27
N CYS A 47 -1.30 -0.08 9.04
CA CYS A 47 -0.43 -0.30 7.90
C CYS A 47 -1.09 -1.19 6.84
N LEU A 48 -1.32 -0.64 5.65
CA LEU A 48 -1.60 -1.45 4.47
C LEU A 48 -0.27 -1.93 3.90
N ARG A 49 -0.09 -3.25 3.85
CA ARG A 49 1.05 -3.90 3.22
C ARG A 49 0.61 -4.63 1.97
N ALA A 50 1.42 -4.59 0.93
CA ALA A 50 1.20 -5.37 -0.27
C ALA A 50 2.51 -5.92 -0.83
N LYS A 51 2.43 -7.10 -1.43
CA LYS A 51 3.47 -7.62 -2.33
C LYS A 51 2.97 -7.43 -3.74
N ILE A 52 3.81 -6.80 -4.55
CA ILE A 52 3.50 -6.47 -5.92
C ILE A 52 4.57 -7.04 -6.85
N SER A 53 4.10 -7.43 -8.03
CA SER A 53 4.92 -7.84 -9.15
C SER A 53 4.74 -6.84 -10.28
N TYR A 54 5.83 -6.43 -10.90
CA TYR A 54 5.80 -5.55 -12.07
C TYR A 54 6.88 -5.95 -13.07
N GLU A 55 6.66 -5.64 -14.35
CA GLU A 55 7.70 -5.68 -15.38
C GLU A 55 8.47 -4.36 -15.34
N GLY A 56 9.79 -4.40 -15.15
CA GLY A 56 10.62 -3.20 -15.07
C GLY A 56 12.10 -3.55 -14.84
N ASP A 57 12.93 -2.53 -14.74
CA ASP A 57 14.36 -2.66 -14.42
C ASP A 57 14.73 -1.67 -13.30
N PHE A 58 16.00 -1.65 -12.89
CA PHE A 58 16.52 -0.63 -11.98
C PHE A 58 16.65 0.73 -12.68
N PRO A 59 16.34 1.84 -11.99
CA PRO A 59 15.99 1.94 -10.57
C PRO A 59 14.54 1.55 -10.26
N VAL A 60 14.28 1.16 -9.00
CA VAL A 60 12.94 0.82 -8.51
C VAL A 60 11.96 1.97 -8.80
N PRO A 61 10.78 1.68 -9.36
CA PRO A 61 9.79 2.68 -9.76
C PRO A 61 9.18 3.39 -8.56
N ILE A 62 8.61 4.57 -8.82
CA ILE A 62 7.88 5.33 -7.81
C ILE A 62 6.48 4.73 -7.69
N LEU A 63 6.08 4.45 -6.45
CA LEU A 63 4.81 3.83 -6.10
C LEU A 63 4.07 4.71 -5.10
N ASP A 64 2.92 5.20 -5.52
CA ASP A 64 2.05 6.03 -4.71
C ASP A 64 0.72 5.32 -4.45
N LEU A 65 0.27 5.35 -3.21
CA LEU A 65 -1.06 4.90 -2.86
C LEU A 65 -1.97 6.11 -2.75
N VAL A 66 -2.96 6.20 -3.63
CA VAL A 66 -3.80 7.38 -3.79
C VAL A 66 -5.21 7.10 -3.30
N TRP A 67 -5.76 8.03 -2.53
CA TRP A 67 -7.16 8.08 -2.14
C TRP A 67 -7.81 9.35 -2.68
N ASP A 68 -9.01 9.22 -3.27
CA ASP A 68 -9.77 10.34 -3.83
C ASP A 68 -10.56 11.13 -2.77
N GLY A 69 -10.47 10.75 -1.51
CA GLY A 69 -11.22 11.34 -0.40
C GLY A 69 -12.69 10.89 -0.33
N ASN A 70 -13.17 10.09 -1.28
CA ASN A 70 -14.55 9.63 -1.29
C ASN A 70 -14.74 8.46 -0.34
N VAL A 71 -15.80 8.56 0.47
CA VAL A 71 -16.29 7.48 1.32
C VAL A 71 -17.68 7.09 0.82
N MET A 72 -17.86 5.83 0.46
CA MET A 72 -19.12 5.32 -0.06
C MET A 72 -20.19 5.25 1.05
N GLU A 73 -21.39 5.74 0.76
CA GLU A 73 -22.54 5.66 1.66
C GLU A 73 -22.99 4.21 1.89
N SER A 74 -22.46 3.59 2.94
CA SER A 74 -22.62 2.16 3.24
C SER A 74 -22.29 1.88 4.71
N TYR A 75 -22.64 0.68 5.19
CA TYR A 75 -22.39 0.27 6.57
C TYR A 75 -21.84 -1.18 6.62
N PRO A 76 -20.54 -1.40 6.94
CA PRO A 76 -19.50 -0.39 7.20
C PRO A 76 -19.20 0.48 5.98
N GLN A 77 -18.56 1.62 6.21
CA GLN A 77 -18.12 2.53 5.16
C GLN A 77 -17.08 1.85 4.26
N GLN A 78 -17.01 2.28 3.01
CA GLN A 78 -16.08 1.73 2.03
C GLN A 78 -15.32 2.83 1.32
N VAL A 79 -14.06 2.56 0.99
CA VAL A 79 -13.18 3.48 0.27
C VAL A 79 -12.46 2.74 -0.85
N ARG A 80 -12.03 3.48 -1.88
CA ARG A 80 -11.20 2.95 -2.97
C ARG A 80 -9.83 3.58 -2.88
N LEU A 81 -8.81 2.74 -2.94
CA LEU A 81 -7.42 3.16 -3.05
C LEU A 81 -6.88 2.71 -4.39
N LYS A 82 -6.13 3.60 -5.04
CA LYS A 82 -5.48 3.32 -6.30
C LYS A 82 -3.98 3.25 -6.07
N LEU A 83 -3.38 2.13 -6.46
CA LEU A 83 -1.93 2.05 -6.54
C LEU A 83 -1.48 2.64 -7.88
N CYS A 84 -0.73 3.73 -7.81
CA CYS A 84 -0.16 4.43 -8.93
C CYS A 84 1.30 4.04 -9.06
N PHE A 85 1.68 3.71 -10.28
CA PHE A 85 3.00 3.19 -10.60
C PHE A 85 3.59 4.03 -11.71
N PHE A 86 4.78 4.55 -11.44
CA PHE A 86 5.54 5.32 -12.42
C PHE A 86 6.91 4.67 -12.60
N ASP A 87 7.03 3.95 -13.71
CA ASP A 87 8.31 3.45 -14.20
C ASP A 87 8.77 4.29 -15.39
N ILE A 88 10.03 4.70 -15.32
CA ILE A 88 10.70 5.48 -16.37
C ILE A 88 11.42 4.57 -17.36
N ASP A 89 11.54 3.28 -17.07
CA ASP A 89 12.17 2.28 -17.91
C ASP A 89 11.17 1.17 -18.28
N ASN A 90 11.32 0.59 -19.47
CA ASN A 90 10.49 -0.52 -19.92
C ASN A 90 11.32 -1.81 -19.84
N GLY A 91 11.78 -2.13 -18.63
CA GLY A 91 12.48 -3.38 -18.36
C GLY A 91 11.58 -4.59 -18.62
N ALA A 92 12.17 -5.67 -19.12
CA ALA A 92 11.45 -6.91 -19.43
C ALA A 92 11.49 -7.93 -18.27
N ASP A 93 12.19 -7.60 -17.19
CA ASP A 93 12.35 -8.49 -16.05
C ASP A 93 11.17 -8.33 -15.08
N THR A 94 10.68 -9.44 -14.54
CA THR A 94 9.68 -9.42 -13.48
C THR A 94 10.35 -9.16 -12.14
N MET A 95 10.01 -8.03 -11.53
CA MET A 95 10.48 -7.62 -10.22
C MET A 95 9.39 -7.85 -9.16
N HIS A 96 9.82 -8.19 -7.94
CA HIS A 96 8.92 -8.38 -6.79
C HIS A 96 9.35 -7.47 -5.64
N ILE A 97 8.42 -6.67 -5.14
CA ILE A 97 8.68 -5.77 -4.00
C ILE A 97 7.54 -5.82 -2.98
N GLU A 98 7.88 -5.52 -1.74
CA GLU A 98 6.92 -5.28 -0.67
C GLU A 98 6.80 -3.77 -0.46
N ILE A 99 5.57 -3.27 -0.37
CA ILE A 99 5.23 -1.88 -0.08
C ILE A 99 4.39 -1.81 1.19
N ALA A 100 4.47 -0.68 1.88
CA ALA A 100 3.74 -0.43 3.10
C ALA A 100 3.34 1.04 3.18
N TYR A 101 2.06 1.30 3.48
CA TYR A 101 1.51 2.66 3.61
C TYR A 101 0.70 2.82 4.89
N ASP A 102 0.86 3.96 5.54
CA ASP A 102 0.02 4.39 6.65
C ASP A 102 -1.36 4.78 6.12
N ILE A 103 -2.38 4.01 6.54
CA ILE A 103 -3.79 4.19 6.16
C ILE A 103 -4.64 4.85 7.26
N SER A 104 -4.01 5.44 8.28
CA SER A 104 -4.70 6.13 9.38
C SER A 104 -5.56 7.31 8.91
N ILE A 105 -5.25 7.89 7.74
CA ILE A 105 -6.08 8.92 7.08
C ILE A 105 -7.47 8.40 6.69
N LEU A 106 -7.63 7.09 6.53
CA LEU A 106 -8.91 6.45 6.16
C LEU A 106 -9.84 6.24 7.36
N ARG A 107 -9.39 6.58 8.57
CA ARG A 107 -10.24 6.53 9.76
C ARG A 107 -11.37 7.54 9.60
N VAL A 108 -12.60 7.07 9.75
CA VAL A 108 -13.79 7.88 9.62
C VAL A 108 -14.42 8.04 10.99
N GLY A 109 -14.83 9.27 11.33
CA GLY A 109 -15.52 9.52 12.59
C GLY A 109 -16.88 8.81 12.64
N GLY A 110 -17.25 8.28 13.80
CA GLY A 110 -18.55 7.62 14.00
C GLY A 110 -18.52 6.55 15.09
N THR A 111 -19.54 5.69 15.11
CA THR A 111 -19.65 4.56 16.05
C THR A 111 -19.09 3.24 15.51
N ASN A 112 -18.59 3.23 14.28
CA ASN A 112 -18.06 2.04 13.61
C ASN A 112 -16.61 2.27 13.22
N ASN A 113 -15.68 1.60 13.89
CA ASN A 113 -14.26 1.69 13.58
C ASN A 113 -13.83 0.67 12.51
N THR A 114 -14.68 0.45 11.51
CA THR A 114 -14.42 -0.49 10.43
C THR A 114 -14.65 0.16 9.09
N VAL A 115 -13.66 0.06 8.20
CA VAL A 115 -13.74 0.50 6.81
C VAL A 115 -13.38 -0.68 5.91
N ILE A 116 -14.15 -0.87 4.83
CA ILE A 116 -13.80 -1.82 3.77
C ILE A 116 -12.96 -1.06 2.74
N ILE A 117 -11.74 -1.53 2.52
CA ILE A 117 -10.82 -0.98 1.54
C ILE A 117 -10.88 -1.82 0.28
N HIS A 118 -11.13 -1.17 -0.85
CA HIS A 118 -10.97 -1.74 -2.18
C HIS A 118 -9.66 -1.20 -2.76
N LEU A 119 -8.68 -2.07 -2.95
CA LEU A 119 -7.44 -1.72 -3.63
C LEU A 119 -7.61 -2.01 -5.13
N ASP A 120 -7.30 -1.05 -5.99
CA ASP A 120 -7.38 -1.24 -7.44
C ASP A 120 -6.50 -2.42 -7.89
N ARG A 121 -7.01 -3.18 -8.86
CA ARG A 121 -6.38 -4.41 -9.40
C ARG A 121 -6.19 -5.53 -8.37
N TRP A 122 -6.73 -5.39 -7.17
CA TRP A 122 -6.86 -6.45 -6.18
C TRP A 122 -8.33 -6.85 -6.04
N LYS A 123 -8.64 -8.12 -6.27
CA LYS A 123 -10.04 -8.58 -6.29
C LYS A 123 -10.67 -8.70 -4.91
N GLN A 124 -9.85 -8.90 -3.88
CA GLN A 124 -10.34 -9.10 -2.53
C GLN A 124 -10.48 -7.75 -1.82
N GLN A 125 -11.46 -7.70 -0.91
CA GLN A 125 -11.63 -6.57 -0.02
C GLN A 125 -10.76 -6.75 1.21
N LEU A 126 -10.25 -5.63 1.73
CA LEU A 126 -9.53 -5.61 2.99
C LEU A 126 -10.41 -4.97 4.05
N LEU A 127 -10.46 -5.61 5.23
CA LEU A 127 -11.22 -5.11 6.36
C LEU A 127 -10.26 -4.39 7.31
N TYR A 128 -10.39 -3.07 7.39
CA TYR A 128 -9.57 -2.24 8.26
C TYR A 128 -10.32 -1.94 9.56
N HIS A 129 -9.74 -2.37 10.68
CA HIS A 129 -10.23 -2.09 12.03
C HIS A 129 -9.25 -1.19 12.78
N TYR A 130 -9.74 -0.14 13.44
CA TYR A 130 -8.92 0.86 14.15
C TYR A 130 -9.48 1.33 15.49
#